data_AF-A0A920KXD0-F1
#
_entry.id   AF-A0A920KXD0-F1
#
_cell.length_a   1.000
_cell.length_b   1.000
_cell.length_c   1.000
_cell.angle_alpha   90.00
_cell.angle_beta   90.00
_cell.angle_gamma   90.00
#
_symmetry.space_group_name_H-M   'P 1'
#
loop_
_entity.id
_entity.type
_entity.pdbx_description
1 polymer ?
#
loop_
_entity_poly.entity_id
_entity_poly.type
_entity_poly.pdbx_seq_one_letter_code
_entity_poly.pdbx_strand_id
1 'polypeptide(L)'
;MILCGLIGMSTKFVECTLGVRYRDVGEDGTVYGGPMYYLTKGLKDRGFAILGRFLAVTFALLCIGASFGGGNAAQSNQAAMQLVSSFGMEGGSARTIIGVIMMIFVGIIIIGGIKRIASVTEKMFLLWHCFTLELVLYHITNFHLSTMLLQ
;
A
#
# COMPACT_ATOMS: atom_id res chain seq x y z
N MET A 1 4.61 15.12 10.88
CA MET A 1 3.87 14.21 9.98
C MET A 1 3.24 14.94 8.78
N ILE A 2 2.61 16.11 8.97
CA ILE A 2 1.99 16.87 7.85
C ILE A 2 2.99 17.21 6.74
N LEU A 3 4.17 17.73 7.08
CA LEU A 3 5.21 18.06 6.08
C LEU A 3 5.66 16.83 5.27
N CYS A 4 5.89 15.70 5.95
CA CYS A 4 6.22 14.44 5.28
C CYS A 4 5.11 13.98 4.33
N GLY A 5 3.84 14.19 4.70
CA GLY A 5 2.70 13.88 3.84
C GLY A 5 2.68 14.74 2.57
N LEU A 6 2.90 16.05 2.69
CA LEU A 6 2.92 16.97 1.55
C LEU A 6 4.08 16.68 0.58
N ILE A 7 5.29 16.44 1.13
CA ILE A 7 6.46 16.07 0.33
C ILE A 7 6.29 14.68 -0.29
N GLY A 8 5.68 13.74 0.44
CA GLY A 8 5.40 12.40 -0.04
C GLY A 8 4.44 12.39 -1.24
N MET A 9 3.35 13.16 -1.17
CA MET A 9 2.38 13.27 -2.28
C MET A 9 3.01 13.91 -3.53
N SER A 10 3.80 14.97 -3.36
CA SER A 10 4.48 15.63 -4.48
C SER A 10 5.53 14.72 -5.13
N THR A 11 6.30 13.98 -4.33
CA THR A 11 7.24 12.98 -4.85
C THR A 11 6.50 11.87 -5.58
N LYS A 12 5.39 11.39 -5.02
CA LYS A 12 4.59 10.33 -5.66
C LYS A 12 4.03 10.76 -7.01
N PHE A 13 3.60 12.02 -7.13
CA PHE A 13 3.14 12.59 -8.39
C PHE A 13 4.24 12.56 -9.47
N VAL A 14 5.47 12.93 -9.11
CA VAL A 14 6.62 12.88 -10.03
C VAL A 14 6.93 11.43 -10.44
N GLU A 15 6.92 10.49 -9.51
CA GLU A 15 7.14 9.05 -9.81
C GLU A 15 6.10 8.50 -10.80
N CYS A 16 4.82 8.79 -10.58
CA CYS A 16 3.76 8.33 -11.47
C CYS A 16 3.90 8.96 -12.87
N THR A 17 4.24 10.25 -12.94
CA THR A 17 4.45 10.96 -14.21
C THR A 17 5.61 10.34 -15.01
N LEU A 18 6.75 10.08 -14.35
CA LEU A 18 7.89 9.39 -14.96
C LEU A 18 7.53 7.94 -15.33
N GLY A 19 6.76 7.25 -14.50
CA GLY A 19 6.29 5.89 -14.74
C GLY A 19 5.43 5.77 -15.99
N VAL A 20 4.62 6.78 -16.31
CA VAL A 20 3.86 6.85 -17.57
C VAL A 20 4.76 7.22 -18.75
N ARG A 21 5.70 8.15 -18.57
CA ARG A 21 6.58 8.64 -19.64
C ARG A 21 7.58 7.59 -20.17
N TYR A 22 8.05 6.68 -19.32
CA TYR A 22 9.06 5.65 -19.65
C TYR A 22 8.50 4.22 -19.68
N ARG A 23 7.17 4.10 -19.69
CA ARG A 23 6.40 2.86 -19.71
C ARG A 23 6.66 2.03 -20.97
N ASP A 24 6.68 0.72 -20.83
CA ASP A 24 6.60 -0.23 -21.94
C ASP A 24 5.19 -0.80 -22.07
N VAL A 25 4.81 -1.14 -23.30
CA VAL A 25 3.58 -1.86 -23.61
C VAL A 25 4.01 -3.17 -24.26
N GLY A 26 3.65 -4.28 -23.63
CA GLY A 26 3.85 -5.63 -24.16
C GLY A 26 2.96 -5.90 -25.36
N GLU A 27 3.26 -6.97 -26.08
CA GLU A 27 2.52 -7.39 -27.27
C GLU A 27 1.07 -7.78 -26.96
N ASP A 28 0.81 -8.22 -25.74
CA ASP A 28 -0.51 -8.54 -25.18
C ASP A 28 -1.27 -7.28 -24.69
N GLY A 29 -0.70 -6.09 -24.88
CA GLY A 29 -1.23 -4.83 -24.35
C GLY A 29 -0.97 -4.63 -22.86
N THR A 30 -0.24 -5.53 -22.19
CA THR A 30 0.11 -5.38 -20.77
C THR A 30 1.10 -4.24 -20.61
N VAL A 31 0.87 -3.44 -19.59
CA VAL A 31 1.59 -2.21 -19.36
C VAL A 31 2.65 -2.44 -18.27
N TYR A 32 3.92 -2.24 -18.61
CA TYR A 32 5.05 -2.37 -17.70
C TYR A 32 5.66 -1.01 -17.40
N GLY A 33 5.72 -0.64 -16.13
CA GLY A 33 6.29 0.64 -15.72
C GLY A 33 6.78 0.63 -14.29
N GLY A 34 7.21 1.80 -13.82
CA GLY A 34 7.68 2.00 -12.46
C GLY A 34 9.15 2.44 -12.37
N PRO A 35 9.69 2.50 -11.15
CA PRO A 35 10.99 3.10 -10.89
C PRO A 35 12.15 2.47 -11.64
N MET A 36 12.14 1.14 -11.75
CA MET A 36 13.17 0.39 -12.44
C MET A 36 13.27 0.81 -13.93
N TYR A 37 12.14 1.13 -14.56
CA TYR A 37 12.07 1.53 -15.97
C TYR A 37 12.52 2.97 -16.18
N TYR A 38 12.02 3.93 -15.39
CA TYR A 38 12.43 5.33 -15.55
C TYR A 38 13.86 5.58 -15.05
N LEU A 39 14.38 4.80 -14.09
CA LEU A 39 15.78 4.87 -13.69
C LEU A 39 16.68 4.36 -14.81
N THR A 40 16.33 3.25 -15.47
CA THR A 40 17.15 2.70 -16.55
C THR A 40 17.07 3.57 -17.81
N LYS A 41 15.87 3.94 -18.27
CA LYS A 41 15.68 4.69 -19.52
C LYS A 41 15.88 6.19 -19.35
N GLY A 42 15.32 6.78 -18.30
CA GLY A 42 15.41 8.22 -18.08
C GLY A 42 16.81 8.72 -17.76
N LEU A 43 17.64 7.92 -17.06
CA LEU A 43 19.05 8.26 -16.87
C LEU A 43 19.90 7.94 -18.10
N LYS A 44 19.55 6.91 -18.87
CA LYS A 44 20.20 6.64 -20.17
C LYS A 44 20.04 7.82 -21.13
N ASP A 45 18.84 8.40 -21.23
CA ASP A 45 18.57 9.57 -22.08
C ASP A 45 19.35 10.82 -21.64
N ARG A 46 19.81 10.87 -20.38
CA ARG A 46 20.65 11.94 -19.83
C ARG A 46 22.16 11.64 -19.90
N GLY A 47 22.57 10.55 -20.56
CA GLY A 47 23.97 10.13 -20.68
C GLY A 47 24.50 9.28 -19.52
N PHE A 48 23.68 8.94 -18.52
CA PHE A 48 24.07 8.20 -17.32
C PHE A 48 23.57 6.74 -17.34
N ALA A 49 23.80 6.02 -18.44
CA ALA A 49 23.24 4.68 -18.65
C ALA A 49 23.69 3.64 -17.59
N ILE A 50 24.97 3.65 -17.20
CA ILE A 50 25.54 2.70 -16.22
C ILE A 50 24.93 2.94 -14.83
N LEU A 51 24.88 4.21 -14.43
CA LEU A 51 24.30 4.62 -13.15
C LEU A 51 22.80 4.27 -13.08
N GLY A 52 22.06 4.51 -14.16
CA GLY A 52 20.64 4.18 -14.23
C GLY A 52 20.34 2.70 -14.04
N ARG A 53 21.13 1.82 -14.67
CA ARG A 53 20.99 0.37 -14.52
C ARG A 53 21.34 -0.08 -13.10
N PHE A 54 22.40 0.46 -12.52
CA PHE A 54 22.80 0.14 -11.14
C PHE A 54 21.72 0.53 -10.12
N LEU A 55 21.17 1.75 -10.24
CA LEU A 55 20.10 2.24 -9.37
C LEU A 55 18.81 1.43 -9.53
N ALA A 56 18.44 1.06 -10.77
CA ALA A 56 17.25 0.25 -11.03
C ALA A 56 17.34 -1.13 -10.37
N VAL A 57 18.48 -1.82 -10.48
CA VAL A 57 18.70 -3.13 -9.84
C VAL A 57 18.68 -3.01 -8.32
N THR A 58 19.38 -2.01 -7.77
CA THR A 58 19.42 -1.77 -6.32
C THR A 58 18.02 -1.48 -5.78
N PHE A 59 17.27 -0.62 -6.46
CA PHE A 59 15.89 -0.31 -6.10
C PHE A 59 15.00 -1.56 -6.14
N ALA A 60 15.12 -2.42 -7.16
CA ALA A 60 14.36 -3.66 -7.25
C ALA A 60 14.63 -4.60 -6.08
N LEU A 61 15.91 -4.80 -5.71
CA LEU A 61 16.28 -5.65 -4.57
C LEU A 61 15.76 -5.11 -3.24
N LEU A 62 15.93 -3.81 -3.00
CA LEU A 62 15.41 -3.15 -1.80
C LEU A 62 13.88 -3.20 -1.76
N CYS A 63 13.21 -3.03 -2.89
CA CYS A 63 11.75 -3.08 -2.97
C CYS A 63 11.22 -4.47 -2.59
N ILE A 64 11.85 -5.54 -3.07
CA ILE A 64 11.51 -6.92 -2.67
C ILE A 64 11.63 -7.08 -1.15
N GLY A 65 12.77 -6.69 -0.56
CA GLY A 65 12.96 -6.77 0.90
C GLY A 65 11.95 -5.93 1.69
N ALA A 66 11.69 -4.70 1.24
CA ALA A 66 10.73 -3.80 1.85
C ALA A 66 9.28 -4.34 1.79
N SER A 67 8.90 -5.00 0.68
CA SER A 67 7.59 -5.65 0.54
C SER A 67 7.37 -6.76 1.57
N PHE A 68 8.39 -7.55 1.89
CA PHE A 68 8.27 -8.57 2.93
C PHE A 68 8.19 -7.97 4.34
N GLY A 69 9.03 -6.97 4.65
CA GLY A 69 9.07 -6.36 5.98
C GLY A 69 7.83 -5.53 6.29
N GLY A 70 7.73 -4.35 5.66
CA GLY A 70 6.65 -3.38 5.94
C GLY A 70 5.33 -3.70 5.23
N GLY A 71 5.39 -4.33 4.05
CA GLY A 71 4.21 -4.66 3.27
C GLY A 71 3.45 -5.87 3.82
N ASN A 72 4.16 -6.94 4.18
CA ASN A 72 3.54 -8.21 4.57
C ASN A 72 3.68 -8.50 6.07
N ALA A 73 4.89 -8.69 6.59
CA ALA A 73 5.12 -9.22 7.94
C ALA A 73 4.58 -8.28 9.04
N ALA A 74 4.87 -6.98 8.94
CA ALA A 74 4.37 -6.01 9.92
C ALA A 74 2.84 -5.88 9.90
N GLN A 75 2.24 -5.82 8.70
CA GLN A 75 0.79 -5.63 8.55
C GLN A 75 -0.01 -6.88 8.95
N SER A 76 0.42 -8.06 8.50
CA SER A 76 -0.24 -9.33 8.85
C SER A 76 -0.15 -9.62 10.34
N ASN A 77 0.98 -9.32 10.98
CA ASN A 77 1.13 -9.49 12.42
C ASN A 77 0.22 -8.52 13.21
N GLN A 78 0.12 -7.25 12.80
CA GLN A 78 -0.79 -6.30 13.45
C GLN A 78 -2.25 -6.72 13.29
N ALA A 79 -2.66 -7.15 12.09
CA ALA A 79 -4.00 -7.66 11.85
C ALA A 79 -4.30 -8.88 12.73
N ALA A 80 -3.37 -9.84 12.81
CA ALA A 80 -3.53 -11.02 13.66
C ALA A 80 -3.62 -10.64 15.15
N MET A 81 -2.77 -9.73 15.64
CA MET A 81 -2.83 -9.24 17.02
C MET A 81 -4.19 -8.61 17.36
N GLN A 82 -4.71 -7.76 16.48
CA GLN A 82 -5.98 -7.08 16.69
C GLN A 82 -7.17 -8.05 16.69
N LEU A 83 -7.16 -9.02 15.77
CA LEU A 83 -8.22 -10.04 15.68
C LEU A 83 -8.20 -10.97 16.91
N VAL A 84 -7.03 -11.47 17.32
CA VAL A 84 -6.92 -12.29 18.54
C VAL A 84 -7.44 -11.54 19.75
N SER A 85 -7.05 -10.27 19.91
CA SER A 85 -7.49 -9.44 21.04
C SER A 85 -9.00 -9.17 21.01
N SER A 86 -9.59 -9.00 19.84
CA SER A 86 -11.02 -8.68 19.70
C SER A 86 -11.91 -9.90 19.93
N PHE A 87 -11.45 -11.10 19.57
CA PHE A 87 -12.19 -12.35 19.74
C PHE A 87 -11.89 -13.07 21.08
N GLY A 88 -11.06 -12.49 21.96
CA GLY A 88 -10.73 -13.09 23.25
C GLY A 88 -10.04 -14.45 23.14
N MET A 89 -9.34 -14.72 22.04
CA MET A 89 -8.72 -16.02 21.78
C MET A 89 -7.39 -16.14 22.52
N GLU A 90 -7.37 -16.78 23.68
CA GLU A 90 -6.15 -17.01 24.45
C GLU A 90 -5.51 -18.35 24.08
N GLY A 91 -4.39 -18.30 23.35
CA GLY A 91 -3.60 -19.49 23.00
C GLY A 91 -2.50 -19.23 21.98
N GLY A 92 -1.35 -19.89 22.14
CA GLY A 92 -0.19 -19.74 21.23
C GLY A 92 -0.50 -20.10 19.77
N SER A 93 -1.50 -20.96 19.53
CA SER A 93 -1.95 -21.38 18.21
C SER A 93 -2.95 -20.42 17.54
N ALA A 94 -3.61 -19.53 18.30
CA ALA A 94 -4.66 -18.65 17.78
C ALA A 94 -4.14 -17.71 16.67
N ARG A 95 -2.94 -17.15 16.87
CA ARG A 95 -2.30 -16.27 15.88
C ARG A 95 -1.99 -17.01 14.57
N THR A 96 -1.52 -18.25 14.67
CA THR A 96 -1.22 -19.08 13.50
C THR A 96 -2.49 -19.40 12.72
N ILE A 97 -3.59 -19.74 13.41
CA ILE A 97 -4.88 -20.03 12.77
C ILE A 97 -5.39 -18.80 11.99
N ILE A 98 -5.38 -17.62 12.62
CA ILE A 98 -5.79 -16.38 11.96
C ILE A 98 -4.87 -16.06 10.77
N GLY A 99 -3.56 -16.27 10.92
CA GLY A 99 -2.59 -16.10 9.83
C GLY A 99 -2.87 -17.03 8.64
N VAL A 100 -3.19 -18.30 8.88
CA VAL A 100 -3.55 -19.28 7.82
C VAL A 100 -4.84 -18.87 7.11
N ILE A 101 -5.85 -18.44 7.87
CA ILE A 101 -7.11 -17.95 7.29
C ILE A 101 -6.84 -16.74 6.39
N MET A 102 -6.09 -15.75 6.88
CA MET A 102 -5.69 -14.57 6.10
C MET A 102 -4.90 -14.94 4.85
N MET A 103 -3.99 -15.92 4.94
CA MET A 103 -3.21 -16.42 3.81
C MET A 103 -4.11 -17.00 2.72
N ILE A 104 -5.10 -17.82 3.08
CA ILE A 104 -6.04 -18.41 2.11
C ILE A 104 -6.83 -17.31 1.39
N PHE A 105 -7.41 -16.36 2.14
CA PHE A 105 -8.19 -15.27 1.56
C PHE A 105 -7.36 -14.39 0.61
N VAL A 106 -6.17 -13.95 1.06
CA VAL A 106 -5.27 -13.13 0.24
C VAL A 106 -4.74 -13.93 -0.95
N GLY A 107 -4.44 -15.20 -0.77
CA GLY A 107 -3.98 -16.11 -1.83
C GLY A 107 -4.98 -16.22 -2.98
N ILE A 108 -6.28 -16.38 -2.67
CA ILE A 108 -7.34 -16.41 -3.69
C ILE A 108 -7.40 -15.12 -4.51
N ILE A 109 -7.15 -13.97 -3.87
CA ILE A 109 -7.13 -12.66 -4.54
C ILE A 109 -5.91 -12.56 -5.47
N ILE A 110 -4.72 -12.94 -4.99
CA ILE A 110 -3.46 -12.85 -5.76
C ILE A 110 -3.50 -13.75 -7.00
N ILE A 111 -4.04 -14.97 -6.90
CA ILE A 111 -4.14 -15.90 -8.04
C ILE A 111 -4.97 -15.29 -9.20
N GLY A 112 -5.91 -14.40 -8.89
CA GLY A 112 -6.69 -13.69 -9.92
C GLY A 112 -5.94 -12.58 -10.67
N GLY A 113 -4.67 -12.34 -10.35
CA GLY A 113 -3.81 -11.37 -11.02
C GLY A 113 -4.13 -9.90 -10.70
N ILE A 114 -3.41 -8.99 -11.37
CA ILE A 114 -3.40 -7.55 -11.04
C ILE A 114 -4.78 -6.88 -11.16
N LYS A 115 -5.62 -7.31 -12.11
CA LYS A 115 -6.97 -6.78 -12.29
C LYS A 115 -7.87 -7.10 -11.09
N ARG A 116 -7.78 -8.31 -10.54
CA ARG A 116 -8.55 -8.72 -9.36
C ARG A 116 -8.06 -8.00 -8.11
N ILE A 117 -6.73 -7.90 -7.93
CA ILE A 117 -6.13 -7.14 -6.83
C ILE A 117 -6.66 -5.71 -6.83
N ALA A 118 -6.59 -5.01 -7.97
CA ALA A 118 -7.07 -3.64 -8.10
C ALA A 118 -8.57 -3.50 -7.76
N SER A 119 -9.42 -4.40 -8.28
CA SER A 119 -10.87 -4.36 -8.03
C SER A 119 -11.24 -4.59 -6.55
N VAL A 120 -10.52 -5.48 -5.86
CA VAL A 120 -10.76 -5.72 -4.43
C VAL A 120 -10.27 -4.54 -3.60
N THR A 121 -9.06 -4.04 -3.88
CA THR A 121 -8.48 -2.89 -3.17
C THR A 121 -9.33 -1.64 -3.30
N GLU A 122 -9.85 -1.32 -4.49
CA GLU A 122 -10.71 -0.15 -4.71
C GLU A 122 -11.98 -0.21 -3.83
N LYS A 123 -12.68 -1.35 -3.83
CA LYS A 123 -13.88 -1.55 -3.02
C LYS A 123 -13.60 -1.46 -1.52
N MET A 124 -12.51 -2.09 -1.07
CA MET A 124 -12.09 -2.04 0.34
C MET A 124 -11.71 -0.63 0.76
N PHE A 125 -10.97 0.09 -0.09
CA PHE A 125 -10.53 1.45 0.18
C PHE A 125 -11.73 2.39 0.33
N LEU A 126 -12.70 2.31 -0.58
CA LEU A 126 -13.91 3.13 -0.53
C LEU A 126 -14.69 2.86 0.77
N LEU A 127 -14.90 1.59 1.12
CA LEU A 127 -15.60 1.20 2.34
C LEU A 127 -14.91 1.74 3.61
N TRP A 128 -13.59 1.60 3.70
CA TRP A 128 -12.83 2.06 4.87
C TRP A 128 -12.82 3.59 5.00
N HIS A 129 -12.76 4.32 3.88
CA HIS A 129 -12.87 5.77 3.88
C HIS A 129 -14.26 6.25 4.31
N CYS A 130 -15.33 5.61 3.85
CA CYS A 130 -16.67 5.94 4.30
C CYS A 130 -16.82 5.76 5.82
N PHE A 131 -16.35 4.62 6.36
CA PHE A 131 -16.44 4.34 7.80
C PHE A 131 -15.63 5.33 8.66
N THR A 132 -14.42 5.67 8.22
CA THR A 132 -13.58 6.62 8.97
C THR A 132 -14.14 8.04 8.94
N LEU A 133 -14.75 8.48 7.83
CA LEU A 133 -15.41 9.79 7.77
C LEU A 133 -16.62 9.88 8.69
N GLU A 134 -17.44 8.83 8.77
CA GLU A 134 -18.59 8.76 9.68
C GLU A 134 -18.15 8.89 11.14
N LEU A 135 -17.10 8.16 11.55
CA LEU A 135 -16.56 8.24 12.91
C LEU A 135 -16.00 9.63 13.25
N VAL A 136 -15.33 10.29 12.30
CA VAL A 136 -14.81 11.65 12.48
C VAL A 136 -15.95 12.64 12.67
N LEU A 137 -17.00 12.55 11.85
CA LEU A 137 -18.20 13.39 11.98
C LEU A 137 -18.88 13.18 13.34
N TYR A 138 -19.03 11.93 13.77
CA TYR A 138 -19.58 11.60 15.10
C TYR A 138 -18.77 12.24 16.24
N HIS A 139 -17.44 12.18 16.18
CA HIS A 139 -16.58 12.80 17.19
C HIS A 139 -16.71 14.33 17.21
N ILE A 140 -16.78 14.98 16.04
CA ILE A 140 -16.95 16.43 15.94
C ILE A 140 -18.28 16.87 16.54
N THR A 141 -19.38 16.16 16.27
CA THR A 141 -20.69 16.46 16.84
C THR A 141 -20.71 16.29 18.36
N ASN A 142 -20.12 15.22 18.90
CA ASN A 142 -20.04 15.02 20.35
C ASN A 142 -19.15 16.07 21.04
N PHE A 143 -18.02 16.43 20.43
CA PHE A 143 -17.16 17.50 20.94
C PHE A 143 -17.90 18.84 21.02
N HIS A 144 -18.66 19.17 19.98
CA HIS A 144 -19.47 20.39 19.93
C HIS A 144 -20.58 20.40 21.00
N LEU A 145 -21.27 19.27 21.19
CA LEU A 145 -22.33 19.12 22.20
C LEU A 145 -21.78 19.27 23.63
N SER A 146 -20.61 18.69 23.93
CA SER A 146 -19.94 18.84 25.22
C SER A 146 -19.51 20.28 25.51
N THR A 147 -19.10 21.05 24.50
CA THR A 147 -18.76 22.48 24.70
C THR A 147 -19.98 23.37 24.94
N MET A 148 -21.15 23.05 24.38
CA MET A 148 -22.39 23.80 24.61
C MET A 148 -23.03 23.52 25.98
N LEU A 149 -22.85 22.32 26.53
CA LEU A 149 -23.39 21.95 27.85
C LEU A 149 -22.55 22.48 29.03
N LEU A 150 -21.35 23.00 28.77
CA LEU A 150 -20.44 23.58 29.77
C LEU A 150 -20.47 25.12 29.81
N GLN A 151 -21.39 25.76 29.07
CA GLN A 151 -21.72 27.20 29.16
C GLN A 151 -23.13 27.39 29.71
#